data_AF-A0A6V8NT47-F1
#
_entry.id   AF-A0A6V8NT47-F1
#
_cell.length_a   1.000
_cell.length_b   1.000
_cell.length_c   1.000
_cell.angle_alpha   90.00
_cell.angle_beta   90.00
_cell.angle_gamma   90.00
#
_symmetry.space_group_name_H-M   'P 1'
#
loop_
_entity.id
_entity.type
_entity.pdbx_description
1 polymer ?
#
loop_
_entity_poly.entity_id
_entity_poly.type
_entity_poly.pdbx_seq_one_letter_code
_entity_poly.pdbx_strand_id
1 'polypeptide(L)'
;LRANYRNDPQIARASQELIAHNRLRIKKQSTAAKAPGESSTETHHYHTDAGEASSIAQQILRMKSEDDLSFRDFAILMRSIERGGEIIQSSLLRAGIPCQILGDKSSLYSHPLISGIVSFLKILVTGAGQEGFDLLLKKVLLSELFSLDPFLLREMERAASLFQHSLFEYIHNLEIQEDPSIRESQALKEFRSSYQIFRAKVGEPIDAVVYAIWKSFPLFRELARGGRETRQEEEARIASLRAFKEFYSSTIKFSQRYPREGIGFYLESLEMGSGFVEDIDLPEPDERMDAVSLLTIHQSKGLEFRVVFMPMMVEGSLPTPLRIPQTYDQQLLQIESKVAEEDVERKHLDEERRLAYVAMTRARDRLILSYADSYGASEESRPSRFLAEMGMASSGYTQLESYVGSSKNAEVVCRSICNGGLIRLGQGDWSVADQVLVSAYVLTGLADPDRWWVNLPPTSNQNHPHPEGALSSSYSSVQTYKSCPMRYKFDTHFSLSDPRGPYIARGNLYHRIMEEFFRRRDCSYSVEGLRSLIDQLWDDAIFDFKPMAIEQKKRCLPKIQLHFRLPSSPQAQAPGPGEEV
;
A
#
# COMPACT_ATOMS: atom_id res chain seq x y z
N LEU A 1 -20.03 30.28 31.01
CA LEU A 1 -18.59 30.07 31.30
C LEU A 1 -17.73 30.80 30.25
N ARG A 2 -16.86 31.71 30.71
CA ARG A 2 -15.97 32.55 29.88
C ARG A 2 -14.47 32.26 30.10
N ALA A 3 -14.10 31.48 31.11
CA ALA A 3 -12.71 31.13 31.39
C ALA A 3 -12.34 29.80 30.71
N ASN A 4 -11.20 29.77 30.01
CA ASN A 4 -10.58 28.57 29.47
C ASN A 4 -9.51 28.07 30.44
N TYR A 5 -9.77 26.90 31.05
CA TYR A 5 -8.86 26.22 31.98
C TYR A 5 -8.02 25.13 31.30
N ARG A 6 -8.23 24.88 30.01
CA ARG A 6 -7.75 23.70 29.29
C ARG A 6 -6.47 23.97 28.51
N ASN A 7 -6.37 25.12 27.85
CA ASN A 7 -5.30 25.41 26.89
C ASN A 7 -4.36 26.50 27.40
N ASP A 8 -3.11 26.46 26.92
CA ASP A 8 -2.17 27.57 27.07
C ASP A 8 -2.74 28.88 26.47
N PRO A 9 -2.48 30.05 27.09
CA PRO A 9 -2.84 31.36 26.55
C PRO A 9 -2.46 31.61 25.07
N GLN A 10 -1.30 31.16 24.59
CA GLN A 10 -0.91 31.43 23.20
C GLN A 10 -1.72 30.58 22.21
N ILE A 11 -1.96 29.29 22.53
CA ILE A 11 -2.86 28.41 21.76
C ILE A 11 -4.27 29.01 21.71
N ALA A 12 -4.76 29.48 22.86
CA ALA A 12 -6.08 30.13 22.95
C ALA A 12 -6.14 31.41 22.12
N ARG A 13 -5.06 32.18 22.01
CA ARG A 13 -4.98 33.38 21.19
C ARG A 13 -4.95 33.07 19.70
N ALA A 14 -4.05 32.20 19.24
CA ALA A 14 -3.94 31.82 17.83
C ALA A 14 -5.25 31.22 17.30
N SER A 15 -5.87 30.33 18.08
CA SER A 15 -7.17 29.76 17.73
C SER A 15 -8.29 30.82 17.70
N GLN A 16 -8.24 31.83 18.59
CA GLN A 16 -9.17 32.96 18.57
C GLN A 16 -9.00 33.88 17.37
N GLU A 17 -7.76 34.13 16.92
CA GLU A 17 -7.44 34.94 15.74
C GLU A 17 -7.95 34.26 14.46
N LEU A 18 -7.77 32.93 14.32
CA LEU A 18 -8.33 32.16 13.21
C LEU A 18 -9.86 32.28 13.15
N ILE A 19 -10.54 31.94 14.26
CA ILE A 19 -12.00 31.90 14.30
C ILE A 19 -12.64 33.29 14.29
N ALA A 20 -11.89 34.38 14.54
CA ALA A 20 -12.38 35.75 14.44
C ALA A 20 -12.78 36.12 13.00
N HIS A 21 -12.20 35.45 12.01
CA HIS A 21 -12.54 35.62 10.59
C HIS A 21 -13.89 34.97 10.23
N ASN A 22 -14.48 34.14 11.11
CA ASN A 22 -15.77 33.51 10.91
C ASN A 22 -16.93 34.48 11.21
N ARG A 23 -17.72 34.84 10.17
CA ARG A 23 -18.73 35.91 10.27
C ARG A 23 -20.00 35.50 11.01
N LEU A 24 -20.36 34.20 10.97
CA LEU A 24 -21.61 33.68 11.54
C LEU A 24 -21.51 33.33 13.03
N ARG A 25 -20.40 33.69 13.69
CA ARG A 25 -20.16 33.32 15.09
C ARG A 25 -20.79 34.31 16.08
N ILE A 26 -21.47 33.76 17.08
CA ILE A 26 -21.85 34.51 18.29
C ILE A 26 -20.56 34.88 19.04
N LYS A 27 -20.26 36.19 19.14
CA LYS A 27 -19.05 36.70 19.80
C LYS A 27 -18.98 36.21 21.25
N LYS A 28 -18.04 35.30 21.52
CA LYS A 28 -17.75 34.80 22.86
C LYS A 28 -16.30 35.13 23.19
N GLN A 29 -16.09 36.09 24.08
CA GLN A 29 -14.76 36.40 24.61
C GLN A 29 -14.41 35.39 25.70
N SER A 30 -13.29 34.68 25.49
CA SER A 30 -12.78 33.66 26.39
C SER A 30 -11.45 34.12 26.97
N THR A 31 -11.32 34.15 28.29
CA THR A 31 -10.08 34.49 29.00
C THR A 31 -9.32 33.22 29.37
N ALA A 32 -8.02 33.16 29.10
CA ALA A 32 -7.18 32.03 29.52
C ALA A 32 -6.88 32.12 31.03
N ALA A 33 -6.99 31.00 31.74
CA ALA A 33 -6.77 30.94 33.19
C ALA A 33 -5.40 30.33 33.60
N LYS A 34 -4.64 29.78 32.64
CA LYS A 34 -3.34 29.12 32.85
C LYS A 34 -2.20 30.15 32.69
N ALA A 35 -1.11 29.99 33.42
CA ALA A 35 0.11 30.79 33.20
C ALA A 35 0.73 30.42 31.84
N PRO A 36 1.31 31.39 31.09
CA PRO A 36 1.90 31.12 29.77
C PRO A 36 3.15 30.23 29.91
N GLY A 37 3.20 29.13 29.16
CA GLY A 37 4.43 28.37 28.92
C GLY A 37 5.35 29.07 27.92
N GLU A 38 6.67 28.84 28.00
CA GLU A 38 7.69 29.55 27.21
C GLU A 38 7.61 29.30 25.68
N SER A 39 6.99 28.21 25.20
CA SER A 39 6.83 27.92 23.77
C SER A 39 5.65 26.97 23.51
N SER A 40 4.42 27.50 23.52
CA SER A 40 3.21 26.66 23.39
C SER A 40 2.67 26.55 21.95
N THR A 41 3.18 27.35 21.01
CA THR A 41 2.75 27.34 19.60
C THR A 41 3.94 27.53 18.66
N GLU A 42 4.18 26.56 17.76
CA GLU A 42 5.28 26.60 16.79
C GLU A 42 4.77 26.36 15.36
N THR A 43 5.48 26.88 14.36
CA THR A 43 5.21 26.61 12.95
C THR A 43 6.50 26.28 12.20
N HIS A 44 6.49 25.15 11.51
CA HIS A 44 7.64 24.66 10.76
C HIS A 44 7.34 24.57 9.26
N HIS A 45 8.36 24.87 8.46
CA HIS A 45 8.30 24.84 7.01
C HIS A 45 9.41 23.93 6.48
N TYR A 46 9.03 22.95 5.68
CA TYR A 46 9.92 21.95 5.10
C TYR A 46 9.91 22.00 3.57
N HIS A 47 10.92 21.38 2.95
CA HIS A 47 10.96 21.27 1.50
C HIS A 47 10.08 20.13 0.97
N THR A 48 10.03 18.99 1.69
CA THR A 48 9.33 17.78 1.28
C THR A 48 8.49 17.20 2.41
N ASP A 49 7.44 16.47 2.04
CA ASP A 49 6.59 15.66 2.93
C ASP A 49 7.39 14.65 3.77
N ALA A 50 8.40 14.01 3.19
CA ALA A 50 9.30 13.11 3.90
C ALA A 50 10.13 13.85 4.97
N GLY A 51 10.53 15.09 4.69
CA GLY A 51 11.22 15.96 5.64
C GLY A 51 10.32 16.35 6.81
N GLU A 52 9.09 16.75 6.53
CA GLU A 52 8.06 17.04 7.54
C GLU A 52 7.81 15.82 8.45
N ALA A 53 7.51 14.66 7.85
CA ALA A 53 7.23 13.43 8.58
C ALA A 53 8.41 12.95 9.43
N SER A 54 9.65 13.13 8.96
CA SER A 54 10.86 12.80 9.71
C SER A 54 11.07 13.76 10.89
N SER A 55 10.79 15.05 10.70
CA SER A 55 10.91 16.05 11.76
C SER A 55 9.91 15.80 12.89
N ILE A 56 8.65 15.47 12.56
CA ILE A 56 7.63 15.15 13.56
C ILE A 56 8.10 14.00 14.46
N ALA A 57 8.62 12.93 13.87
CA ALA A 57 9.15 11.79 14.63
C ALA A 57 10.32 12.19 15.55
N GLN A 58 11.24 13.03 15.07
CA GLN A 58 12.37 13.52 15.87
C GLN A 58 11.93 14.44 17.00
N GLN A 59 10.97 15.33 16.76
CA GLN A 59 10.44 16.23 17.78
C GLN A 59 9.72 15.46 18.89
N ILE A 60 8.92 14.44 18.55
CA ILE A 60 8.26 13.56 19.53
C ILE A 60 9.31 12.91 20.45
N LEU A 61 10.38 12.36 19.88
CA LEU A 61 11.44 11.71 20.66
C LEU A 61 12.22 12.69 21.53
N ARG A 62 12.53 13.88 21.00
CA ARG A 62 13.18 14.95 21.75
C ARG A 62 12.34 15.36 22.97
N MET A 63 11.07 15.72 22.74
CA MET A 63 10.15 16.13 23.80
C MET A 63 9.90 15.02 24.81
N LYS A 64 9.82 13.75 24.37
CA LYS A 64 9.75 12.61 25.29
C LYS A 64 10.94 12.54 26.25
N SER A 65 12.13 12.86 25.76
CA SER A 65 13.34 12.81 26.60
C SER A 65 13.58 14.03 27.46
N GLU A 66 13.17 15.21 27.00
CA GLU A 66 13.40 16.48 27.69
C GLU A 66 12.28 16.81 28.70
N ASP A 67 11.03 16.48 28.37
CA ASP A 67 9.83 16.95 29.08
C ASP A 67 9.08 15.84 29.88
N ASP A 68 9.68 14.66 30.07
CA ASP A 68 9.08 13.47 30.74
C ASP A 68 7.67 13.13 30.22
N LEU A 69 7.52 13.14 28.88
CA LEU A 69 6.26 12.86 28.18
C LEU A 69 6.16 11.39 27.78
N SER A 70 4.95 10.83 27.89
CA SER A 70 4.64 9.49 27.35
C SER A 70 4.20 9.60 25.88
N PHE A 71 4.37 8.55 25.06
CA PHE A 71 3.90 8.56 23.67
C PHE A 71 2.38 8.81 23.54
N ARG A 72 1.59 8.37 24.53
CA ARG A 72 0.15 8.66 24.64
C ARG A 72 -0.21 10.14 24.75
N ASP A 73 0.74 10.99 25.16
CA ASP A 73 0.50 12.42 25.34
C ASP A 73 0.53 13.20 24.02
N PHE A 74 0.96 12.55 22.93
CA PHE A 74 1.10 13.11 21.60
C PHE A 74 -0.05 12.68 20.67
N ALA A 75 -0.58 13.63 19.93
CA ALA A 75 -1.50 13.36 18.82
C ALA A 75 -1.10 14.09 17.54
N ILE A 76 -1.34 13.44 16.41
CA ILE A 76 -1.18 13.99 15.06
C ILE A 76 -2.58 14.08 14.45
N LEU A 77 -3.03 15.32 14.20
CA LEU A 77 -4.37 15.60 13.69
C LEU A 77 -4.30 16.03 12.23
N MET A 78 -4.94 15.25 11.35
CA MET A 78 -4.95 15.50 9.92
C MET A 78 -6.37 15.70 9.40
N ARG A 79 -6.52 16.39 8.26
CA ARG A 79 -7.84 16.54 7.63
C ARG A 79 -8.31 15.24 6.97
N SER A 80 -7.38 14.50 6.35
CA SER A 80 -7.57 13.17 5.77
C SER A 80 -6.32 12.33 6.04
N ILE A 81 -6.50 11.10 6.52
CA ILE A 81 -5.41 10.15 6.78
C ILE A 81 -4.85 9.61 5.45
N GLU A 82 -5.67 9.47 4.41
CA GLU A 82 -5.25 8.92 3.11
C GLU A 82 -4.20 9.78 2.39
N ARG A 83 -4.19 11.10 2.62
CA ARG A 83 -3.31 12.04 1.88
C ARG A 83 -1.91 12.22 2.48
N GLY A 84 -1.57 11.53 3.57
CA GLY A 84 -0.24 11.65 4.18
C GLY A 84 -0.02 10.83 5.46
N GLY A 85 -1.05 10.15 5.96
CA GLY A 85 -0.97 9.31 7.14
C GLY A 85 0.02 8.16 6.98
N GLU A 86 0.11 7.53 5.80
CA GLU A 86 1.05 6.43 5.54
C GLU A 86 2.52 6.87 5.64
N ILE A 87 2.86 8.05 5.11
CA ILE A 87 4.23 8.59 5.16
C ILE A 87 4.61 8.91 6.61
N ILE A 88 3.70 9.54 7.36
CA ILE A 88 3.91 9.85 8.78
C ILE A 88 4.02 8.56 9.59
N GLN A 89 3.11 7.60 9.41
CA GLN A 89 3.13 6.31 10.09
C GLN A 89 4.44 5.57 9.83
N SER A 90 4.86 5.49 8.56
CA SER A 90 6.12 4.86 8.16
C SER A 90 7.32 5.55 8.81
N SER A 91 7.29 6.88 8.91
CA SER A 91 8.34 7.65 9.60
C SER A 91 8.40 7.34 11.10
N LEU A 92 7.26 7.32 11.79
CA LEU A 92 7.17 6.95 13.21
C LEU A 92 7.66 5.53 13.46
N LEU A 93 7.22 4.56 12.64
CA LEU A 93 7.64 3.16 12.75
C LEU A 93 9.15 2.99 12.53
N ARG A 94 9.73 3.69 11.55
CA ARG A 94 11.19 3.71 11.32
C ARG A 94 11.94 4.28 12.52
N ALA A 95 11.39 5.30 13.17
CA ALA A 95 11.96 5.88 14.40
C ALA A 95 11.73 5.02 15.65
N GLY A 96 10.97 3.91 15.55
CA GLY A 96 10.62 3.05 16.68
C GLY A 96 9.58 3.66 17.62
N ILE A 97 8.77 4.61 17.12
CA ILE A 97 7.70 5.25 17.85
C ILE A 97 6.40 4.45 17.62
N PRO A 98 5.79 3.88 18.66
CA PRO A 98 4.51 3.19 18.54
C PRO A 98 3.42 4.22 18.17
N CYS A 99 2.64 3.93 17.14
CA CYS A 99 1.55 4.79 16.68
C CYS A 99 0.25 4.00 16.51
N GLN A 100 -0.88 4.63 16.83
CA GLN A 100 -2.22 4.08 16.64
C GLN A 100 -2.98 4.97 15.65
N ILE A 101 -3.38 4.41 14.52
CA ILE A 101 -4.31 5.08 13.59
C ILE A 101 -5.72 4.81 14.08
N LEU A 102 -6.47 5.85 14.43
CA LEU A 102 -7.89 5.68 14.75
C LEU A 102 -8.75 5.98 13.52
N GLY A 103 -9.61 5.02 13.20
CA GLY A 103 -10.72 5.19 12.27
C GLY A 103 -10.38 5.10 10.78
N ASP A 104 -9.24 4.53 10.42
CA ASP A 104 -9.05 4.02 9.06
C ASP A 104 -9.55 2.57 8.96
N LYS A 105 -10.80 2.41 8.50
CA LYS A 105 -11.43 1.10 8.28
C LYS A 105 -10.73 0.32 7.16
N SER A 106 -10.04 1.00 6.24
CA SER A 106 -9.25 0.35 5.19
C SER A 106 -7.97 -0.28 5.74
N SER A 107 -7.44 0.23 6.86
CA SER A 107 -6.29 -0.34 7.56
C SER A 107 -6.57 -1.75 8.13
N LEU A 108 -7.78 -2.01 8.62
CA LEU A 108 -8.12 -3.32 9.19
C LEU A 108 -8.17 -4.42 8.12
N TYR A 109 -8.86 -4.18 7.00
CA TYR A 109 -9.00 -5.18 5.92
C TYR A 109 -7.76 -5.26 5.02
N SER A 110 -6.92 -4.22 4.99
CA SER A 110 -5.62 -4.26 4.33
C SER A 110 -4.56 -5.00 5.15
N HIS A 111 -4.75 -5.15 6.47
CA HIS A 111 -3.85 -5.90 7.32
C HIS A 111 -3.60 -7.32 6.75
N PRO A 112 -2.34 -7.79 6.62
CA PRO A 112 -2.01 -9.05 5.94
C PRO A 112 -2.80 -10.26 6.46
N LEU A 113 -2.85 -10.44 7.79
CA LEU A 113 -3.65 -11.48 8.44
C LEU A 113 -5.15 -11.43 8.05
N ILE A 114 -5.79 -10.26 8.18
CA ILE A 114 -7.23 -10.11 7.92
C ILE A 114 -7.53 -10.28 6.43
N SER A 115 -6.69 -9.73 5.55
CA SER A 115 -6.79 -9.93 4.11
C SER A 115 -6.69 -11.41 3.74
N GLY A 116 -5.83 -12.18 4.43
CA GLY A 116 -5.76 -13.64 4.31
C GLY A 116 -7.05 -14.34 4.74
N ILE A 117 -7.59 -13.99 5.90
CA ILE A 117 -8.86 -14.56 6.42
C ILE A 117 -10.03 -14.23 5.50
N VAL A 118 -10.17 -12.98 5.07
CA VAL A 118 -11.24 -12.57 4.13
C VAL A 118 -11.09 -13.31 2.81
N SER A 119 -9.88 -13.48 2.29
CA SER A 119 -9.64 -14.25 1.06
C SER A 119 -10.01 -15.73 1.26
N PHE A 120 -9.74 -16.31 2.44
CA PHE A 120 -10.19 -17.66 2.78
C PHE A 120 -11.72 -17.76 2.84
N LEU A 121 -12.40 -16.80 3.46
CA LEU A 121 -13.87 -16.73 3.47
C LEU A 121 -14.43 -16.63 2.04
N LYS A 122 -13.81 -15.85 1.14
CA LYS A 122 -14.21 -15.77 -0.27
C LYS A 122 -14.11 -17.12 -0.98
N ILE A 123 -12.99 -17.83 -0.81
CA ILE A 123 -12.82 -19.19 -1.34
C ILE A 123 -13.94 -20.13 -0.85
N LEU A 124 -14.32 -20.01 0.43
CA LEU A 124 -15.40 -20.81 1.02
C LEU A 124 -16.78 -20.49 0.45
N VAL A 125 -17.00 -19.36 -0.23
CA VAL A 125 -18.27 -19.04 -0.91
C VAL A 125 -18.19 -19.40 -2.39
N THR A 126 -17.19 -18.89 -3.11
CA THR A 126 -17.00 -19.06 -4.57
C THR A 126 -17.01 -20.52 -5.02
N GLY A 127 -16.51 -21.47 -4.23
CA GLY A 127 -16.58 -22.90 -4.55
C GLY A 127 -15.63 -23.34 -5.67
N ALA A 128 -15.17 -24.58 -5.60
CA ALA A 128 -14.19 -25.12 -6.54
C ALA A 128 -14.75 -25.15 -7.98
N GLY A 129 -13.94 -24.68 -8.94
CA GLY A 129 -14.29 -24.67 -10.37
C GLY A 129 -14.96 -23.41 -10.89
N GLN A 130 -15.29 -22.43 -10.03
CA GLN A 130 -15.73 -21.11 -10.49
C GLN A 130 -14.54 -20.24 -10.95
N GLU A 131 -14.81 -19.35 -11.91
CA GLU A 131 -13.82 -18.41 -12.42
C GLU A 131 -13.27 -17.53 -11.29
N GLY A 132 -11.94 -17.43 -11.18
CA GLY A 132 -11.27 -16.69 -10.10
C GLY A 132 -10.98 -17.47 -8.82
N PHE A 133 -11.44 -18.73 -8.68
CA PHE A 133 -11.13 -19.56 -7.51
C PHE A 133 -9.62 -19.76 -7.32
N ASP A 134 -8.90 -20.13 -8.40
CA ASP A 134 -7.46 -20.36 -8.36
C ASP A 134 -6.68 -19.08 -8.02
N LEU A 135 -7.18 -17.90 -8.39
CA LEU A 135 -6.56 -16.63 -8.02
C LEU A 135 -6.69 -16.37 -6.51
N LEU A 136 -7.87 -16.60 -5.95
CA LEU A 136 -8.09 -16.49 -4.50
C LEU A 136 -7.27 -17.53 -3.74
N LEU A 137 -7.19 -18.77 -4.26
CA LEU A 137 -6.39 -19.85 -3.69
C LEU A 137 -4.92 -19.47 -3.53
N LYS A 138 -4.32 -18.88 -4.56
CA LYS A 138 -2.94 -18.37 -4.50
C LYS A 138 -2.78 -17.34 -3.37
N LYS A 139 -3.71 -16.39 -3.27
CA LYS A 139 -3.67 -15.35 -2.23
C LYS A 139 -3.76 -15.95 -0.82
N VAL A 140 -4.56 -16.99 -0.63
CA VAL A 140 -4.70 -17.67 0.65
C VAL A 140 -3.45 -18.47 1.01
N LEU A 141 -2.89 -19.25 0.08
CA LEU A 141 -1.68 -20.04 0.32
C LEU A 141 -0.48 -19.15 0.67
N LEU A 142 -0.37 -17.97 0.06
CA LEU A 142 0.68 -16.98 0.34
C LEU A 142 0.43 -16.15 1.60
N SER A 143 -0.78 -16.18 2.16
CA SER A 143 -1.12 -15.39 3.35
C SER A 143 -0.45 -15.93 4.62
N GLU A 144 -0.46 -15.13 5.70
CA GLU A 144 0.06 -15.55 7.02
C GLU A 144 -0.61 -16.82 7.56
N LEU A 145 -1.78 -17.22 7.05
CA LEU A 145 -2.49 -18.44 7.47
C LEU A 145 -1.73 -19.72 7.11
N PHE A 146 -1.03 -19.74 5.97
CA PHE A 146 -0.34 -20.94 5.45
C PHE A 146 1.13 -20.67 5.12
N SER A 147 1.51 -19.43 4.83
CA SER A 147 2.88 -18.96 4.55
C SER A 147 3.65 -19.86 3.57
N LEU A 148 3.00 -20.26 2.47
CA LEU A 148 3.63 -21.08 1.44
C LEU A 148 4.68 -20.25 0.66
N ASP A 149 5.81 -20.86 0.32
CA ASP A 149 6.84 -20.21 -0.47
C ASP A 149 6.33 -19.86 -1.89
N PRO A 150 6.52 -18.61 -2.38
CA PRO A 150 6.09 -18.21 -3.73
C PRO A 150 6.72 -19.04 -4.86
N PHE A 151 7.95 -19.52 -4.69
CA PHE A 151 8.63 -20.39 -5.64
C PHE A 151 7.94 -21.75 -5.72
N LEU A 152 7.60 -22.35 -4.58
CA LEU A 152 6.89 -23.63 -4.56
C LEU A 152 5.51 -23.51 -5.24
N LEU A 153 4.78 -22.45 -4.96
CA LEU A 153 3.49 -22.19 -5.61
C LEU A 153 3.61 -22.15 -7.14
N ARG A 154 4.67 -21.50 -7.67
CA ARG A 154 4.94 -21.45 -9.11
C ARG A 154 5.30 -22.82 -9.68
N GLU A 155 6.06 -23.63 -8.96
CA GLU A 155 6.37 -25.01 -9.38
C GLU A 155 5.10 -25.87 -9.42
N MET A 156 4.21 -25.72 -8.42
CA MET A 156 2.91 -26.40 -8.40
C MET A 156 2.01 -25.95 -9.55
N GLU A 157 2.00 -24.66 -9.89
CA GLU A 157 1.26 -24.17 -11.06
C GLU A 157 1.78 -24.76 -12.37
N ARG A 158 3.11 -24.87 -12.52
CA ARG A 158 3.73 -25.51 -13.68
C ARG A 158 3.34 -26.98 -13.76
N ALA A 159 3.40 -27.69 -12.64
CA ALA A 159 3.00 -29.09 -12.57
C ALA A 159 1.50 -29.27 -12.88
N ALA A 160 0.62 -28.45 -12.28
CA ALA A 160 -0.82 -28.47 -12.56
C ALA A 160 -1.12 -28.25 -14.05
N SER A 161 -0.42 -27.28 -14.68
CA SER A 161 -0.53 -27.01 -16.12
C SER A 161 -0.07 -28.20 -16.98
N LEU A 162 1.02 -28.88 -16.59
CA LEU A 162 1.49 -30.10 -17.29
C LEU A 162 0.46 -31.23 -17.26
N PHE A 163 -0.26 -31.38 -16.15
CA PHE A 163 -1.32 -32.39 -16.00
C PHE A 163 -2.70 -31.89 -16.46
N GLN A 164 -2.82 -30.67 -17.00
CA GLN A 164 -4.08 -30.04 -17.41
C GLN A 164 -5.13 -29.96 -16.29
N HIS A 165 -4.67 -29.81 -15.05
CA HIS A 165 -5.52 -29.65 -13.86
C HIS A 165 -5.59 -28.19 -13.42
N SER A 166 -6.70 -27.81 -12.77
CA SER A 166 -6.73 -26.58 -11.98
C SER A 166 -5.75 -26.68 -10.81
N LEU A 167 -5.30 -25.54 -10.27
CA LEU A 167 -4.38 -25.55 -9.12
C LEU A 167 -5.01 -26.28 -7.93
N PHE A 168 -6.33 -26.07 -7.72
CA PHE A 168 -7.09 -26.77 -6.69
C PHE A 168 -7.12 -28.29 -6.89
N GLU A 169 -7.42 -28.77 -8.10
CA GLU A 169 -7.43 -30.21 -8.42
C GLU A 169 -6.07 -30.84 -8.20
N TYR A 170 -5.00 -30.15 -8.65
CA TYR A 170 -3.64 -30.62 -8.46
C TYR A 170 -3.30 -30.77 -6.98
N ILE A 171 -3.62 -29.76 -6.15
CA ILE A 171 -3.43 -29.82 -4.69
C ILE A 171 -4.28 -30.93 -4.05
N HIS A 172 -5.50 -31.13 -4.53
CA HIS A 172 -6.39 -32.16 -3.99
C HIS A 172 -5.88 -33.58 -4.27
N ASN A 173 -5.31 -33.79 -5.46
CA ASN A 173 -4.82 -35.08 -5.92
C ASN A 173 -3.35 -35.33 -5.56
N LEU A 174 -2.65 -34.33 -5.03
CA LEU A 174 -1.25 -34.46 -4.65
C LEU A 174 -1.10 -35.51 -3.55
N GLU A 175 -0.30 -36.54 -3.82
CA GLU A 175 0.21 -37.43 -2.77
C GLU A 175 1.27 -36.67 -1.96
N ILE A 176 0.83 -36.03 -0.89
CA ILE A 176 1.73 -35.30 0.01
C ILE A 176 2.57 -36.33 0.78
N GLN A 177 3.84 -36.52 0.38
CA GLN A 177 4.79 -37.34 1.14
C GLN A 177 4.81 -36.89 2.60
N GLU A 178 4.66 -37.85 3.50
CA GLU A 178 4.53 -37.61 4.94
C GLU A 178 5.89 -37.32 5.59
N ASP A 179 6.53 -36.23 5.20
CA ASP A 179 7.67 -35.72 5.93
C ASP A 179 7.24 -34.56 6.84
N PRO A 180 7.10 -34.80 8.16
CA PRO A 180 6.76 -33.75 9.12
C PRO A 180 7.89 -32.72 9.31
N SER A 181 9.07 -32.90 8.73
CA SER A 181 10.13 -31.87 8.75
C SER A 181 9.95 -30.78 7.69
N ILE A 182 9.11 -31.01 6.68
CA ILE A 182 8.88 -30.08 5.56
C ILE A 182 7.64 -29.24 5.87
N ARG A 183 7.85 -27.95 6.16
CA ARG A 183 6.80 -26.98 6.52
C ARG A 183 5.73 -26.87 5.44
N GLU A 184 6.13 -26.94 4.18
CA GLU A 184 5.28 -26.77 3.02
C GLU A 184 4.27 -27.92 2.87
N SER A 185 4.69 -29.16 3.14
CA SER A 185 3.81 -30.33 3.16
C SER A 185 2.77 -30.24 4.29
N GLN A 186 3.13 -29.66 5.43
CA GLN A 186 2.18 -29.41 6.54
C GLN A 186 1.14 -28.36 6.13
N ALA A 187 1.58 -27.22 5.56
CA ALA A 187 0.69 -26.15 5.13
C ALA A 187 -0.38 -26.63 4.12
N LEU A 188 -0.01 -27.50 3.16
CA LEU A 188 -0.95 -28.06 2.20
C LEU A 188 -1.96 -29.04 2.84
N LYS A 189 -1.51 -29.88 3.78
CA LYS A 189 -2.41 -30.78 4.55
C LYS A 189 -3.38 -29.97 5.41
N GLU A 190 -2.90 -28.92 6.07
CA GLU A 190 -3.70 -28.01 6.86
C GLU A 190 -4.73 -27.27 6.01
N PHE A 191 -4.35 -26.82 4.81
CA PHE A 191 -5.29 -26.21 3.88
C PHE A 191 -6.38 -27.19 3.46
N ARG A 192 -6.03 -28.43 3.05
CA ARG A 192 -7.00 -29.43 2.60
C ARG A 192 -8.02 -29.78 3.68
N SER A 193 -7.55 -30.03 4.90
CA SER A 193 -8.41 -30.36 6.04
C SER A 193 -9.28 -29.17 6.46
N SER A 194 -8.70 -27.98 6.56
CA SER A 194 -9.42 -26.75 6.92
C SER A 194 -10.49 -26.41 5.87
N TYR A 195 -10.16 -26.45 4.58
CA TYR A 195 -11.11 -26.15 3.52
C TYR A 195 -12.34 -27.07 3.58
N GLN A 196 -12.14 -28.38 3.79
CA GLN A 196 -13.25 -29.34 3.92
C GLN A 196 -14.12 -29.03 5.15
N ILE A 197 -13.51 -28.77 6.31
CA ILE A 197 -14.23 -28.47 7.56
C ILE A 197 -15.04 -27.17 7.43
N PHE A 198 -14.43 -26.10 6.94
CA PHE A 198 -15.09 -24.80 6.88
C PHE A 198 -16.08 -24.68 5.73
N ARG A 199 -15.93 -25.45 4.64
CA ARG A 199 -16.92 -25.49 3.56
C ARG A 199 -18.27 -26.05 4.04
N ALA A 200 -18.27 -26.96 5.02
CA ALA A 200 -19.50 -27.44 5.66
C ALA A 200 -20.18 -26.37 6.55
N LYS A 201 -19.45 -25.33 6.97
CA LYS A 201 -19.90 -24.27 7.88
C LYS A 201 -20.31 -22.98 7.19
N VAL A 202 -20.42 -22.95 5.85
CA VAL A 202 -20.70 -21.72 5.09
C VAL A 202 -22.06 -21.09 5.45
N GLY A 203 -23.03 -21.92 5.87
CA GLY A 203 -24.35 -21.46 6.33
C GLY A 203 -24.43 -21.06 7.80
N GLU A 204 -23.35 -21.19 8.57
CA GLU A 204 -23.29 -20.70 9.95
C GLU A 204 -23.09 -19.17 9.97
N PRO A 205 -23.47 -18.49 11.07
CA PRO A 205 -23.23 -17.06 11.20
C PRO A 205 -21.72 -16.76 11.23
N ILE A 206 -21.34 -15.60 10.67
CA ILE A 206 -19.94 -15.25 10.40
C ILE A 206 -19.06 -15.25 11.67
N ASP A 207 -19.60 -14.80 12.81
CA ASP A 207 -18.87 -14.76 14.08
C ASP A 207 -18.50 -16.17 14.58
N ALA A 208 -19.40 -17.14 14.42
CA ALA A 208 -19.13 -18.53 14.77
C ALA A 208 -18.02 -19.13 13.89
N VAL A 209 -18.04 -18.82 12.59
CA VAL A 209 -17.02 -19.28 11.63
C VAL A 209 -15.65 -18.66 11.93
N VAL A 210 -15.59 -17.34 12.17
CA VAL A 210 -14.34 -16.64 12.52
C VAL A 210 -13.79 -17.13 13.87
N TYR A 211 -14.65 -17.40 14.84
CA TYR A 211 -14.23 -18.03 16.10
C TYR A 211 -13.67 -19.44 15.90
N ALA A 212 -14.28 -20.23 15.01
CA ALA A 212 -13.76 -21.55 14.66
C ALA A 212 -12.40 -21.46 13.94
N ILE A 213 -12.16 -20.44 13.12
CA ILE A 213 -10.85 -20.15 12.50
C ILE A 213 -9.80 -19.89 13.60
N TRP A 214 -10.09 -19.03 14.57
CA TRP A 214 -9.19 -18.77 15.72
C TRP A 214 -8.78 -20.04 16.45
N LYS A 215 -9.72 -20.96 16.66
CA LYS A 215 -9.48 -22.20 17.41
C LYS A 215 -8.73 -23.26 16.61
N SER A 216 -8.96 -23.32 15.30
CA SER A 216 -8.48 -24.43 14.45
C SER A 216 -7.08 -24.19 13.90
N PHE A 217 -6.73 -22.93 13.57
CA PHE A 217 -5.46 -22.62 12.92
C PHE A 217 -4.28 -22.57 13.91
N PRO A 218 -3.18 -23.30 13.66
CA PRO A 218 -1.99 -23.30 14.54
C PRO A 218 -1.37 -21.91 14.73
N LEU A 219 -1.44 -21.06 13.69
CA LEU A 219 -0.93 -19.69 13.69
C LEU A 219 -1.32 -18.91 14.96
N PHE A 220 -2.58 -18.95 15.37
CA PHE A 220 -3.04 -18.17 16.53
C PHE A 220 -2.44 -18.67 17.85
N ARG A 221 -2.11 -19.96 17.93
CA ARG A 221 -1.40 -20.53 19.08
C ARG A 221 0.06 -20.07 19.10
N GLU A 222 0.70 -19.94 17.94
CA GLU A 222 2.05 -19.39 17.81
C GLU A 222 2.08 -17.91 18.18
N LEU A 223 1.17 -17.12 17.61
CA LEU A 223 1.00 -15.69 17.94
C LEU A 223 0.70 -15.48 19.44
N ALA A 224 -0.04 -16.38 20.08
CA ALA A 224 -0.36 -16.28 21.51
C ALA A 224 0.78 -16.69 22.44
N ARG A 225 1.62 -17.66 22.04
CA ARG A 225 2.73 -18.16 22.87
C ARG A 225 3.82 -17.10 23.06
N GLY A 226 4.16 -16.37 22.00
CA GLY A 226 5.31 -15.45 21.97
C GLY A 226 6.65 -16.19 22.09
N GLY A 227 7.69 -15.67 21.42
CA GLY A 227 9.02 -16.27 21.38
C GLY A 227 10.17 -15.35 21.83
N ARG A 228 11.42 -15.78 21.54
CA ARG A 228 12.62 -14.90 21.56
C ARG A 228 12.61 -14.03 20.31
N GLU A 229 11.63 -13.15 20.26
CA GLU A 229 11.38 -12.26 19.15
C GLU A 229 12.25 -11.02 19.30
N THR A 230 12.75 -10.49 18.18
CA THR A 230 13.18 -9.10 18.14
C THR A 230 11.98 -8.22 18.51
N ARG A 231 12.23 -7.04 19.10
CA ARG A 231 11.15 -6.10 19.46
C ARG A 231 10.19 -5.80 18.27
N GLN A 232 10.70 -5.85 17.03
CA GLN A 232 9.90 -5.65 15.82
C GLN A 232 8.95 -6.81 15.52
N GLU A 233 9.40 -8.05 15.70
CA GLU A 233 8.55 -9.23 15.55
C GLU A 233 7.46 -9.27 16.64
N GLU A 234 7.81 -8.85 17.86
CA GLU A 234 6.85 -8.72 18.96
C GLU A 234 5.78 -7.66 18.66
N GLU A 235 6.19 -6.48 18.17
CA GLU A 235 5.28 -5.41 17.75
C GLU A 235 4.33 -5.86 16.63
N ALA A 236 4.86 -6.57 15.62
CA ALA A 236 4.05 -7.13 14.52
C ALA A 236 3.06 -8.18 15.02
N ARG A 237 3.50 -9.08 15.92
CA ARG A 237 2.63 -10.10 16.54
C ARG A 237 1.48 -9.47 17.31
N ILE A 238 1.77 -8.45 18.12
CA ILE A 238 0.74 -7.71 18.88
C ILE A 238 -0.23 -7.00 17.93
N ALA A 239 0.27 -6.43 16.82
CA ALA A 239 -0.57 -5.80 15.81
C ALA A 239 -1.53 -6.81 15.16
N SER A 240 -1.04 -7.99 14.74
CA SER A 240 -1.85 -9.07 14.17
C SER A 240 -2.95 -9.55 15.13
N LEU A 241 -2.63 -9.74 16.41
CA LEU A 241 -3.62 -10.13 17.43
C LEU A 241 -4.68 -9.05 17.67
N ARG A 242 -4.28 -7.77 17.65
CA ARG A 242 -5.21 -6.64 17.79
C ARG A 242 -6.14 -6.55 16.59
N ALA A 243 -5.60 -6.62 15.38
CA ALA A 243 -6.37 -6.63 14.14
C ALA A 243 -7.38 -7.78 14.15
N PHE A 244 -6.98 -8.98 14.57
CA PHE A 244 -7.91 -10.11 14.69
C PHE A 244 -9.02 -9.85 15.71
N LYS A 245 -8.71 -9.33 16.90
CA LYS A 245 -9.72 -8.98 17.91
C LYS A 245 -10.72 -7.96 17.36
N GLU A 246 -10.23 -6.95 16.66
CA GLU A 246 -11.06 -5.90 16.05
C GLU A 246 -11.97 -6.48 14.96
N PHE A 247 -11.42 -7.28 14.06
CA PHE A 247 -12.18 -7.99 13.04
C PHE A 247 -13.22 -8.93 13.65
N TYR A 248 -12.87 -9.67 14.69
CA TYR A 248 -13.84 -10.52 15.38
C TYR A 248 -14.97 -9.70 16.01
N SER A 249 -14.66 -8.58 16.66
CA SER A 249 -15.67 -7.69 17.23
C SER A 249 -16.62 -7.11 16.17
N SER A 250 -16.12 -6.81 14.97
CA SER A 250 -16.96 -6.32 13.87
C SER A 250 -17.88 -7.43 13.35
N THR A 251 -17.41 -8.68 13.29
CA THR A 251 -18.23 -9.83 12.87
C THR A 251 -19.34 -10.15 13.87
N ILE A 252 -19.11 -9.96 15.18
CA ILE A 252 -20.16 -10.11 16.21
C ILE A 252 -21.24 -9.06 16.02
N LYS A 253 -20.87 -7.79 15.85
CA LYS A 253 -21.83 -6.69 15.62
C LYS A 253 -22.66 -6.94 14.36
N PHE A 254 -22.03 -7.46 13.30
CA PHE A 254 -22.71 -7.83 12.06
C PHE A 254 -23.72 -8.96 12.29
N SER A 255 -23.31 -10.04 12.96
CA SER A 255 -24.16 -11.20 13.28
C SER A 255 -25.36 -10.80 14.16
N GLN A 256 -25.18 -9.89 15.12
CA GLN A 256 -26.27 -9.33 15.93
C GLN A 256 -27.30 -8.57 15.09
N ARG A 257 -26.85 -7.83 14.06
CA ARG A 257 -27.71 -7.04 13.17
C ARG A 257 -28.40 -7.92 12.12
N TYR A 258 -27.73 -8.97 11.66
CA TYR A 258 -28.22 -9.90 10.63
C TYR A 258 -28.08 -11.37 11.06
N PRO A 259 -28.90 -11.89 11.98
CA PRO A 259 -28.70 -13.21 12.60
C PRO A 259 -28.94 -14.42 11.68
N ARG A 260 -29.61 -14.21 10.54
CA ARG A 260 -29.96 -15.28 9.57
C ARG A 260 -29.09 -15.27 8.32
N GLU A 261 -28.18 -14.31 8.22
CA GLU A 261 -27.34 -14.12 7.04
C GLU A 261 -25.96 -14.76 7.28
N GLY A 262 -25.49 -15.52 6.28
CA GLY A 262 -24.22 -16.26 6.35
C GLY A 262 -23.02 -15.47 5.85
N ILE A 263 -21.92 -16.18 5.59
CA ILE A 263 -20.64 -15.60 5.11
C ILE A 263 -20.83 -14.81 3.80
N GLY A 264 -21.67 -15.30 2.89
CA GLY A 264 -21.89 -14.67 1.58
C GLY A 264 -22.39 -13.23 1.68
N PHE A 265 -23.40 -13.00 2.51
CA PHE A 265 -23.98 -11.66 2.72
C PHE A 265 -22.98 -10.72 3.41
N TYR A 266 -22.18 -11.22 4.35
CA TYR A 266 -21.09 -10.45 4.94
C TYR A 266 -20.07 -10.01 3.89
N LEU A 267 -19.62 -10.91 3.01
CA LEU A 267 -18.66 -10.57 1.97
C LEU A 267 -19.22 -9.58 0.93
N GLU A 268 -20.50 -9.72 0.56
CA GLU A 268 -21.18 -8.75 -0.30
C GLU A 268 -21.21 -7.36 0.35
N SER A 269 -21.47 -7.29 1.66
CA SER A 269 -21.42 -6.04 2.43
C SER A 269 -20.02 -5.41 2.51
N LEU A 270 -18.96 -6.19 2.30
CA LEU A 270 -17.58 -5.69 2.22
C LEU A 270 -17.19 -5.24 0.80
N GLU A 271 -17.70 -5.90 -0.24
CA GLU A 271 -17.38 -5.59 -1.64
C GLU A 271 -18.14 -4.36 -2.15
N MET A 272 -19.36 -4.15 -1.67
CA MET A 272 -20.05 -2.87 -1.85
C MET A 272 -19.42 -1.84 -0.92
N GLY A 273 -18.47 -1.04 -1.42
CA GLY A 273 -17.91 0.13 -0.73
C GLY A 273 -18.94 1.25 -0.48
N SER A 274 -20.14 0.94 -0.01
CA SER A 274 -21.37 1.75 -0.07
C SER A 274 -21.95 2.08 1.31
N GLY A 275 -21.15 2.59 2.24
CA GLY A 275 -21.67 3.40 3.36
C GLY A 275 -22.46 2.68 4.47
N PHE A 276 -22.84 1.39 4.36
CA PHE A 276 -23.50 0.67 5.46
C PHE A 276 -22.57 0.31 6.63
N VAL A 277 -21.25 0.41 6.41
CA VAL A 277 -20.22 0.15 7.41
C VAL A 277 -19.94 1.39 8.27
N GLU A 278 -20.58 2.54 8.00
CA GLU A 278 -20.36 3.79 8.75
C GLU A 278 -20.68 3.66 10.25
N ASP A 279 -21.63 2.80 10.64
CA ASP A 279 -22.11 2.63 12.03
C ASP A 279 -21.45 1.50 12.84
N ILE A 280 -20.31 0.95 12.41
CA ILE A 280 -19.49 0.15 13.32
C ILE A 280 -18.69 1.14 14.16
N ASP A 281 -19.03 1.28 15.46
CA ASP A 281 -18.38 2.22 16.38
C ASP A 281 -16.87 2.25 16.17
N LEU A 282 -16.36 3.45 15.94
CA LEU A 282 -14.93 3.70 15.85
C LEU A 282 -14.27 3.28 17.16
N PRO A 283 -13.11 2.60 17.11
CA PRO A 283 -12.40 2.23 18.33
C PRO A 283 -12.04 3.49 19.13
N GLU A 284 -12.35 3.48 20.41
CA GLU A 284 -11.78 4.46 21.35
C GLU A 284 -10.26 4.21 21.45
N PRO A 285 -9.45 5.26 21.65
CA PRO A 285 -8.03 5.08 21.97
C PRO A 285 -7.91 4.13 23.17
N ASP A 286 -7.08 3.09 23.04
CA ASP A 286 -6.84 2.20 24.18
C ASP A 286 -5.96 2.96 25.18
N GLU A 287 -6.59 3.52 26.22
CA GLU A 287 -5.91 4.34 27.24
C GLU A 287 -4.74 3.62 27.94
N ARG A 288 -4.67 2.28 27.81
CA ARG A 288 -3.60 1.45 28.39
C ARG A 288 -2.33 1.42 27.54
N MET A 289 -2.36 1.90 26.30
CA MET A 289 -1.22 1.86 25.39
C MET A 289 -0.42 3.17 25.43
N ASP A 290 0.91 3.04 25.56
CA ASP A 290 1.82 4.17 25.34
C ASP A 290 2.14 4.33 23.85
N ALA A 291 1.22 4.93 23.08
CA ALA A 291 1.36 5.12 21.63
C ALA A 291 0.85 6.50 21.15
N VAL A 292 1.47 7.03 20.10
CA VAL A 292 1.08 8.29 19.46
C VAL A 292 -0.22 8.11 18.68
N SER A 293 -1.20 8.97 18.93
CA SER A 293 -2.51 8.90 18.27
C SER A 293 -2.50 9.64 16.93
N LEU A 294 -2.70 8.94 15.80
CA LEU A 294 -2.85 9.51 14.46
C LEU A 294 -4.34 9.50 14.06
N LEU A 295 -4.96 10.68 14.00
CA LEU A 295 -6.41 10.86 13.95
C LEU A 295 -6.82 11.85 12.86
N THR A 296 -8.07 11.76 12.39
CA THR A 296 -8.68 12.90 11.70
C THR A 296 -9.12 13.98 12.67
N ILE A 297 -9.19 15.22 12.21
CA ILE A 297 -9.70 16.36 13.00
C ILE A 297 -11.10 16.07 13.58
N HIS A 298 -11.98 15.41 12.81
CA HIS A 298 -13.33 15.08 13.26
C HIS A 298 -13.34 14.10 14.43
N GLN A 299 -12.48 13.08 14.38
CA GLN A 299 -12.35 12.07 15.43
C GLN A 299 -11.73 12.61 16.72
N SER A 300 -11.00 13.73 16.65
CA SER A 300 -10.44 14.37 17.85
C SER A 300 -11.51 14.98 18.78
N LYS A 301 -12.78 15.08 18.34
CA LYS A 301 -13.83 15.74 19.11
C LYS A 301 -14.12 14.98 20.41
N GLY A 302 -13.83 15.64 21.53
CA GLY A 302 -13.99 15.08 22.88
C GLY A 302 -12.67 14.65 23.51
N LEU A 303 -11.62 14.48 22.71
CA LEU A 303 -10.28 14.09 23.17
C LEU A 303 -9.42 15.31 23.52
N GLU A 304 -8.36 15.07 24.28
CA GLU A 304 -7.40 16.04 24.82
C GLU A 304 -6.01 15.43 24.86
N PHE A 305 -5.01 16.17 24.38
CA PHE A 305 -3.61 15.74 24.34
C PHE A 305 -2.69 16.85 24.87
N ARG A 306 -1.53 16.49 25.42
CA ARG A 306 -0.55 17.49 25.90
C ARG A 306 0.08 18.22 24.71
N VAL A 307 0.48 17.44 23.70
CA VAL A 307 1.12 17.96 22.48
C VAL A 307 0.31 17.52 21.26
N VAL A 308 0.00 18.48 20.38
CA VAL A 308 -0.72 18.21 19.12
C VAL A 308 0.10 18.70 17.94
N PHE A 309 0.34 17.81 16.99
CA PHE A 309 0.89 18.13 15.68
C PHE A 309 -0.25 18.26 14.67
N MET A 310 -0.24 19.33 13.88
CA MET A 310 -1.13 19.50 12.73
C MET A 310 -0.26 19.65 11.47
N PRO A 311 0.09 18.52 10.81
CA PRO A 311 0.84 18.54 9.58
C PRO A 311 -0.04 18.87 8.37
N MET A 312 0.57 19.06 7.22
CA MET A 312 -0.14 19.35 5.97
C MET A 312 -1.01 20.61 6.02
N MET A 313 -0.52 21.68 6.66
CA MET A 313 -1.16 23.00 6.65
C MET A 313 -1.00 23.70 5.30
N VAL A 314 -1.52 23.08 4.24
CA VAL A 314 -1.46 23.54 2.85
C VAL A 314 -2.84 23.71 2.23
N GLU A 315 -2.94 24.61 1.26
CA GLU A 315 -4.13 24.79 0.43
C GLU A 315 -4.49 23.47 -0.27
N GLY A 316 -5.77 23.09 -0.23
CA GLY A 316 -6.25 21.83 -0.80
C GLY A 316 -6.27 20.65 0.18
N SER A 317 -5.53 20.72 1.28
CA SER A 317 -5.65 19.79 2.41
C SER A 317 -6.45 20.43 3.54
N LEU A 318 -5.99 21.56 4.08
CA LEU A 318 -6.70 22.32 5.10
C LEU A 318 -6.52 23.83 4.82
N PRO A 319 -7.50 24.50 4.19
CA PRO A 319 -8.86 24.04 3.89
C PRO A 319 -8.95 23.04 2.72
N THR A 320 -9.96 22.16 2.77
CA THR A 320 -10.33 21.33 1.62
C THR A 320 -11.01 22.16 0.53
N PRO A 321 -10.79 21.84 -0.77
CA PRO A 321 -11.50 22.53 -1.84
C PRO A 321 -12.99 22.18 -1.76
N LEU A 322 -13.84 23.17 -2.02
CA LEU A 322 -15.29 22.95 -2.09
C LEU A 322 -15.58 21.91 -3.18
N ARG A 323 -16.17 20.78 -2.79
CA ARG A 323 -16.70 19.79 -3.73
C ARG A 323 -18.20 19.96 -3.78
N ILE A 324 -18.71 20.53 -4.87
CA ILE A 324 -20.14 20.59 -5.14
C ILE A 324 -20.52 19.27 -5.85
N PRO A 325 -21.24 18.33 -5.21
CA PRO A 325 -21.69 17.14 -5.91
C PRO A 325 -22.69 17.52 -7.01
N GLN A 326 -22.58 16.89 -8.19
CA GLN A 326 -23.41 17.21 -9.36
C GLN A 326 -24.89 16.80 -9.21
N THR A 327 -25.29 16.15 -8.11
CA THR A 327 -26.65 15.64 -7.95
C THR A 327 -27.09 15.61 -6.49
N TYR A 328 -28.17 16.35 -6.18
CA TYR A 328 -28.98 16.32 -4.94
C TYR A 328 -28.21 16.34 -3.61
N ASP A 329 -27.62 17.48 -3.26
CA ASP A 329 -27.22 17.73 -1.87
C ASP A 329 -28.45 18.17 -1.03
N GLN A 330 -28.64 17.52 0.12
CA GLN A 330 -29.67 17.87 1.09
C GLN A 330 -29.46 19.29 1.66
N GLN A 331 -28.22 19.80 1.63
CA GLN A 331 -27.90 21.19 1.97
C GLN A 331 -28.46 22.20 0.97
N LEU A 332 -28.60 21.85 -0.32
CA LEU A 332 -29.23 22.69 -1.33
C LEU A 332 -30.77 22.63 -1.26
N LEU A 333 -31.33 21.51 -0.82
CA LEU A 333 -32.78 21.31 -0.69
C LEU A 333 -33.40 22.10 0.48
N GLN A 334 -32.62 22.48 1.48
CA GLN A 334 -33.09 23.32 2.61
C GLN A 334 -33.05 24.82 2.32
N ILE A 335 -32.63 25.23 1.12
CA ILE A 335 -32.48 26.65 0.80
C ILE A 335 -33.57 27.07 -0.17
N GLU A 336 -34.59 27.76 0.34
CA GLU A 336 -35.75 28.27 -0.40
C GLU A 336 -35.42 29.36 -1.44
N SER A 337 -34.14 29.60 -1.76
CA SER A 337 -33.69 30.66 -2.66
C SER A 337 -32.40 30.30 -3.39
N LYS A 338 -32.23 30.78 -4.63
CA LYS A 338 -30.98 30.71 -5.40
C LYS A 338 -29.82 31.30 -4.58
N VAL A 339 -29.03 30.47 -3.93
CA VAL A 339 -27.81 30.91 -3.24
C VAL A 339 -26.74 31.14 -4.28
N ALA A 340 -26.07 32.29 -4.21
CA ALA A 340 -24.88 32.54 -5.03
C ALA A 340 -23.78 31.55 -4.65
N GLU A 341 -23.05 31.03 -5.65
CA GLU A 341 -21.95 30.08 -5.44
C GLU A 341 -20.93 30.58 -4.40
N GLU A 342 -20.68 31.90 -4.40
CA GLU A 342 -19.83 32.58 -3.42
C GLU A 342 -20.28 32.36 -1.96
N ASP A 343 -21.58 32.30 -1.69
CA ASP A 343 -22.09 32.14 -0.32
C ASP A 343 -21.96 30.70 0.16
N VAL A 344 -21.97 29.72 -0.75
CA VAL A 344 -21.69 28.30 -0.44
C VAL A 344 -20.21 28.11 -0.14
N GLU A 345 -19.33 28.66 -0.98
CA GLU A 345 -17.88 28.62 -0.76
C GLU A 345 -17.49 29.30 0.57
N ARG A 346 -18.09 30.45 0.87
CA ARG A 346 -17.88 31.14 2.15
C ARG A 346 -18.32 30.31 3.34
N LYS A 347 -19.49 29.66 3.28
CA LYS A 347 -19.97 28.78 4.36
C LYS A 347 -19.04 27.59 4.57
N HIS A 348 -18.56 26.98 3.49
CA HIS A 348 -17.59 25.87 3.56
C HIS A 348 -16.29 26.30 4.21
N LEU A 349 -15.73 27.45 3.81
CA LEU A 349 -14.53 28.00 4.45
C LEU A 349 -14.74 28.31 5.94
N ASP A 350 -15.91 28.85 6.30
CA ASP A 350 -16.25 29.10 7.71
C ASP A 350 -16.35 27.80 8.52
N GLU A 351 -16.83 26.71 7.93
CA GLU A 351 -16.87 25.40 8.59
C GLU A 351 -15.46 24.77 8.71
N GLU A 352 -14.63 24.85 7.67
CA GLU A 352 -13.24 24.40 7.72
C GLU A 352 -12.42 25.21 8.75
N ARG A 353 -12.68 26.51 8.93
CA ARG A 353 -12.10 27.30 10.04
C ARG A 353 -12.53 26.79 11.41
N ARG A 354 -13.79 26.35 11.56
CA ARG A 354 -14.28 25.75 12.82
C ARG A 354 -13.61 24.41 13.08
N LEU A 355 -13.38 23.60 12.05
CA LEU A 355 -12.64 22.35 12.18
C LEU A 355 -11.19 22.60 12.63
N ALA A 356 -10.49 23.54 12.00
CA ALA A 356 -9.15 23.94 12.41
C ALA A 356 -9.12 24.47 13.86
N TYR A 357 -10.09 25.32 14.24
CA TYR A 357 -10.25 25.77 15.63
C TYR A 357 -10.45 24.60 16.61
N VAL A 358 -11.28 23.63 16.25
CA VAL A 358 -11.51 22.43 17.07
C VAL A 358 -10.23 21.62 17.23
N ALA A 359 -9.43 21.46 16.17
CA ALA A 359 -8.15 20.74 16.22
C ALA A 359 -7.12 21.44 17.11
N MET A 360 -6.92 22.75 16.93
CA MET A 360 -5.97 23.54 17.72
C MET A 360 -6.31 23.50 19.21
N THR A 361 -7.59 23.54 19.55
CA THR A 361 -8.05 23.53 20.94
C THR A 361 -7.98 22.14 21.61
N ARG A 362 -7.49 21.12 20.91
CA ARG A 362 -7.17 19.80 21.49
C ARG A 362 -5.85 19.80 22.26
N ALA A 363 -4.95 20.72 21.94
CA ALA A 363 -3.66 20.87 22.60
C ALA A 363 -3.80 21.56 23.98
N ARG A 364 -3.24 20.92 25.02
CA ARG A 364 -3.17 21.50 26.37
C ARG A 364 -1.91 22.32 26.62
N ASP A 365 -0.76 21.81 26.16
CA ASP A 365 0.56 22.37 26.47
C ASP A 365 1.28 22.92 25.22
N ARG A 366 1.34 22.15 24.12
CA ARG A 366 2.02 22.59 22.87
C ARG A 366 1.23 22.25 21.61
N LEU A 367 1.20 23.19 20.66
CA LEU A 367 0.62 23.06 19.32
C LEU A 367 1.71 23.30 18.28
N ILE A 368 1.93 22.32 17.41
CA ILE A 368 2.95 22.38 16.36
C ILE A 368 2.27 22.28 15.01
N LEU A 369 2.39 23.34 14.22
CA LEU A 369 1.86 23.41 12.87
C LEU A 369 2.99 23.15 11.88
N SER A 370 2.77 22.34 10.85
CA SER A 370 3.79 22.13 9.82
C SER A 370 3.22 22.07 8.42
N TYR A 371 4.07 22.44 7.46
CA TYR A 371 3.81 22.30 6.04
C TYR A 371 5.11 22.10 5.25
N ALA A 372 4.97 21.60 4.02
CA ALA A 372 6.05 21.40 3.07
C ALA A 372 5.69 22.03 1.71
N ASP A 373 6.68 22.26 0.86
CA ASP A 373 6.44 22.78 -0.50
C ASP A 373 6.05 21.69 -1.50
N SER A 374 6.43 20.44 -1.24
CA SER A 374 6.15 19.31 -2.11
C SER A 374 5.59 18.13 -1.33
N TYR A 375 4.39 17.70 -1.71
CA TYR A 375 3.77 16.45 -1.26
C TYR A 375 3.65 15.52 -2.46
N GLY A 376 4.46 14.46 -2.50
CA GLY A 376 4.58 13.58 -3.66
C GLY A 376 5.24 14.21 -4.91
N ALA A 377 5.13 13.52 -6.04
CA ALA A 377 5.99 13.74 -7.21
C ALA A 377 5.50 14.80 -8.24
N SER A 378 4.39 15.53 -8.01
CA SER A 378 3.83 16.38 -9.09
C SER A 378 3.12 17.68 -8.71
N GLU A 379 2.99 18.05 -7.42
CA GLU A 379 2.33 19.32 -7.07
C GLU A 379 3.16 20.13 -6.07
N GLU A 380 3.51 21.36 -6.46
CA GLU A 380 3.97 22.39 -5.51
C GLU A 380 2.76 22.85 -4.68
N SER A 381 2.81 22.61 -3.38
CA SER A 381 1.75 22.99 -2.45
C SER A 381 1.97 24.39 -1.91
N ARG A 382 0.90 25.18 -1.85
CA ARG A 382 0.92 26.51 -1.25
C ARG A 382 0.58 26.43 0.25
N PRO A 383 1.20 27.24 1.11
CA PRO A 383 0.86 27.28 2.52
C PRO A 383 -0.61 27.67 2.71
N SER A 384 -1.26 27.07 3.69
CA SER A 384 -2.66 27.34 4.00
C SER A 384 -2.87 28.80 4.39
N ARG A 385 -3.94 29.41 3.88
CA ARG A 385 -4.40 30.74 4.33
C ARG A 385 -4.63 30.83 5.84
N PHE A 386 -4.93 29.71 6.50
CA PHE A 386 -5.13 29.70 7.96
C PHE A 386 -3.87 30.09 8.72
N LEU A 387 -2.67 29.73 8.22
CA LEU A 387 -1.40 30.15 8.84
C LEU A 387 -1.23 31.68 8.81
N ALA A 388 -1.64 32.32 7.71
CA ALA A 388 -1.61 33.77 7.57
C ALA A 388 -2.70 34.45 8.43
N GLU A 389 -3.91 33.90 8.49
CA GLU A 389 -5.02 34.40 9.35
C GLU A 389 -4.67 34.36 10.84
N MET A 390 -3.79 33.43 11.25
CA MET A 390 -3.28 33.30 12.64
C MET A 390 -2.02 34.14 12.92
N GLY A 391 -1.44 34.80 11.91
CA GLY A 391 -0.16 35.49 12.06
C GLY A 391 1.02 34.55 12.35
N MET A 392 0.93 33.27 11.98
CA MET A 392 1.90 32.21 12.27
C MET A 392 2.66 31.73 11.03
N ALA A 393 2.67 32.52 9.94
CA ALA A 393 3.40 32.16 8.74
C ALA A 393 4.92 32.08 9.02
N SER A 394 5.56 30.95 8.70
CA SER A 394 7.01 30.82 8.83
C SER A 394 7.72 31.71 7.80
N SER A 395 8.81 32.36 8.22
CA SER A 395 9.63 33.21 7.35
C SER A 395 10.78 32.44 6.66
N GLY A 396 10.97 31.15 6.96
CA GLY A 396 12.02 30.34 6.34
C GLY A 396 11.94 28.85 6.67
N TYR A 397 12.76 28.06 5.97
CA TYR A 397 12.84 26.61 6.20
C TYR A 397 13.36 26.30 7.60
N THR A 398 12.70 25.36 8.25
CA THR A 398 13.14 24.82 9.53
C THR A 398 14.31 23.87 9.31
N GLN A 399 15.43 24.13 9.98
CA GLN A 399 16.56 23.20 9.97
C GLN A 399 16.23 21.98 10.83
N LEU A 400 16.53 20.81 10.31
CA LEU A 400 16.29 19.54 10.97
C LEU A 400 17.39 19.27 12.00
N GLU A 401 17.14 19.54 13.29
CA GLU A 401 18.04 19.08 14.36
C GLU A 401 17.84 17.57 14.58
N SER A 402 18.88 16.79 14.29
CA SER A 402 18.81 15.32 14.38
C SER A 402 18.88 14.85 15.83
N TYR A 403 17.83 14.17 16.31
CA TYR A 403 17.77 13.61 17.67
C TYR A 403 18.24 12.14 17.74
N VAL A 404 19.25 11.85 18.57
CA VAL A 404 19.96 10.55 18.68
C VAL A 404 19.65 9.83 20.00
N GLY A 405 18.37 9.70 20.38
CA GLY A 405 18.00 9.08 21.67
C GLY A 405 17.60 7.60 21.64
N SER A 406 17.48 6.96 20.47
CA SER A 406 17.04 5.56 20.32
C SER A 406 18.06 4.74 19.53
N SER A 407 18.21 3.43 19.77
CA SER A 407 19.17 2.59 19.03
C SER A 407 18.88 2.51 17.53
N LYS A 408 17.59 2.51 17.14
CA LYS A 408 17.17 2.63 15.73
C LYS A 408 17.54 3.98 15.13
N ASN A 409 17.42 5.06 15.91
CA ASN A 409 17.90 6.38 15.51
C ASN A 409 19.42 6.40 15.44
N ALA A 410 20.13 5.72 16.34
CA ALA A 410 21.57 5.61 16.28
C ALA A 410 22.01 4.88 15.00
N GLU A 411 21.32 3.84 14.54
CA GLU A 411 21.59 3.19 13.25
C GLU A 411 21.29 4.11 12.06
N VAL A 412 20.13 4.77 12.03
CA VAL A 412 19.74 5.70 10.96
C VAL A 412 20.67 6.91 10.92
N VAL A 413 21.04 7.44 12.08
CA VAL A 413 21.99 8.54 12.25
C VAL A 413 23.39 8.06 11.92
N CYS A 414 23.84 6.87 12.32
CA CYS A 414 25.12 6.31 11.89
C CYS A 414 25.15 6.15 10.38
N ARG A 415 24.06 5.71 9.74
CA ARG A 415 23.97 5.66 8.27
C ARG A 415 24.02 7.05 7.64
N SER A 416 23.35 8.04 8.24
CA SER A 416 23.38 9.44 7.81
C SER A 416 24.75 10.10 8.02
N ILE A 417 25.42 9.85 9.14
CA ILE A 417 26.77 10.33 9.44
C ILE A 417 27.80 9.54 8.63
N CYS A 418 27.60 8.27 8.31
CA CYS A 418 28.46 7.56 7.34
C CYS A 418 28.32 8.20 5.96
N ASN A 419 27.10 8.57 5.53
CA ASN A 419 26.88 9.30 4.28
C ASN A 419 27.48 10.73 4.32
N GLY A 420 27.28 11.47 5.42
CA GLY A 420 27.86 12.81 5.62
C GLY A 420 29.38 12.78 5.84
N GLY A 421 29.86 11.71 6.44
CA GLY A 421 31.26 11.37 6.65
C GLY A 421 31.93 11.02 5.34
N LEU A 422 31.27 10.28 4.44
CA LEU A 422 31.71 10.08 3.05
C LEU A 422 31.82 11.41 2.29
N ILE A 423 30.90 12.36 2.50
CA ILE A 423 30.97 13.71 1.93
C ILE A 423 32.17 14.49 2.51
N ARG A 424 32.40 14.41 3.82
CA ARG A 424 33.55 15.06 4.50
C ARG A 424 34.90 14.39 4.22
N LEU A 425 34.91 13.09 3.98
CA LEU A 425 36.06 12.34 3.47
C LEU A 425 36.45 12.82 2.07
N GLY A 426 35.46 13.12 1.22
CA GLY A 426 35.69 13.83 -0.05
C GLY A 426 36.25 15.25 0.10
N GLN A 427 36.11 15.86 1.29
CA GLN A 427 36.64 17.18 1.64
C GLN A 427 37.96 17.12 2.45
N GLY A 428 38.47 15.92 2.74
CA GLY A 428 39.79 15.70 3.34
C GLY A 428 39.84 15.68 4.88
N ASP A 429 38.71 15.61 5.58
CA ASP A 429 38.66 15.70 7.05
C ASP A 429 38.52 14.31 7.71
N TRP A 430 39.64 13.58 7.81
CA TRP A 430 39.69 12.16 8.20
C TRP A 430 39.48 11.89 9.70
N SER A 431 39.74 12.88 10.56
CA SER A 431 39.74 12.69 12.03
C SER A 431 38.34 12.49 12.63
N VAL A 432 37.33 13.17 12.06
CA VAL A 432 35.94 13.10 12.52
C VAL A 432 35.28 11.80 12.03
N ALA A 433 35.68 11.30 10.86
CA ALA A 433 35.17 10.06 10.29
C ALA A 433 35.52 8.84 11.16
N ASP A 434 36.77 8.75 11.64
CA ASP A 434 37.22 7.63 12.47
C ASP A 434 36.49 7.56 13.81
N GLN A 435 36.26 8.69 14.48
CA GLN A 435 35.55 8.71 15.77
C GLN A 435 34.09 8.30 15.63
N VAL A 436 33.41 8.74 14.56
CA VAL A 436 32.04 8.34 14.26
C VAL A 436 31.97 6.85 13.92
N LEU A 437 32.86 6.37 13.04
CA LEU A 437 32.87 4.97 12.60
C LEU A 437 33.18 4.02 13.75
N VAL A 438 34.12 4.37 14.64
CA VAL A 438 34.41 3.59 15.85
C VAL A 438 33.22 3.60 16.80
N SER A 439 32.56 4.75 17.00
CA SER A 439 31.36 4.83 17.84
C SER A 439 30.21 3.99 17.26
N ALA A 440 30.00 4.05 15.94
CA ALA A 440 29.01 3.24 15.24
C ALA A 440 29.34 1.74 15.31
N TYR A 441 30.62 1.36 15.16
CA TYR A 441 31.10 -0.01 15.28
C TYR A 441 30.81 -0.57 16.68
N VAL A 442 31.19 0.18 17.71
CA VAL A 442 31.01 -0.21 19.12
C VAL A 442 29.53 -0.31 19.51
N LEU A 443 28.67 0.59 19.00
CA LEU A 443 27.26 0.65 19.38
C LEU A 443 26.35 -0.31 18.59
N THR A 444 26.67 -0.61 17.32
CA THR A 444 25.75 -1.31 16.42
C THR A 444 26.33 -2.52 15.71
N GLY A 445 27.66 -2.69 15.68
CA GLY A 445 28.33 -3.74 14.90
C GLY A 445 28.17 -3.62 13.37
N LEU A 446 27.53 -2.55 12.89
CA LEU A 446 27.25 -2.32 11.46
C LEU A 446 28.39 -1.63 10.72
N ALA A 447 29.32 -1.01 11.43
CA ALA A 447 30.47 -0.33 10.84
C ALA A 447 31.70 -1.23 10.69
N ASP A 448 31.52 -2.56 10.62
CA ASP A 448 32.61 -3.50 10.34
C ASP A 448 33.02 -3.40 8.85
N PRO A 449 34.25 -2.94 8.53
CA PRO A 449 34.70 -2.82 7.15
C PRO A 449 34.62 -4.13 6.37
N ASP A 450 34.79 -5.29 7.03
CA ASP A 450 34.78 -6.59 6.36
C ASP A 450 33.38 -7.01 5.88
N ARG A 451 32.33 -6.40 6.46
CA ARG A 451 30.93 -6.61 6.04
C ARG A 451 30.47 -5.64 4.96
N TRP A 452 31.31 -4.68 4.59
CA TRP A 452 30.93 -3.73 3.54
C TRP A 452 30.81 -4.45 2.21
N TRP A 453 29.73 -4.17 1.48
CA TRP A 453 29.45 -4.78 0.18
C TRP A 453 30.63 -4.70 -0.80
N VAL A 454 31.43 -3.62 -0.73
CA VAL A 454 32.61 -3.38 -1.58
C VAL A 454 33.79 -4.33 -1.24
N ASN A 455 33.89 -4.77 0.02
CA ASN A 455 34.98 -5.61 0.49
C ASN A 455 34.66 -7.11 0.41
N LEU A 456 33.42 -7.48 0.09
CA LEU A 456 33.03 -8.87 -0.11
C LEU A 456 33.73 -9.43 -1.36
N PRO A 457 34.45 -10.56 -1.26
CA PRO A 457 35.12 -11.16 -2.41
C PRO A 457 34.08 -11.65 -3.43
N PRO A 458 34.38 -11.55 -4.74
CA PRO A 458 33.47 -12.03 -5.78
C PRO A 458 33.29 -13.55 -5.66
N THR A 459 32.03 -14.00 -5.70
CA THR A 459 31.71 -15.43 -5.76
C THR A 459 32.08 -16.01 -7.13
N SER A 460 32.83 -17.11 -7.18
CA SER A 460 33.10 -17.84 -8.42
C SER A 460 32.10 -18.99 -8.61
N ASN A 461 31.43 -19.02 -9.77
CA ASN A 461 30.58 -20.14 -10.12
C ASN A 461 31.44 -21.25 -10.74
N GLN A 462 31.67 -22.33 -9.99
CA GLN A 462 32.48 -23.48 -10.42
C GLN A 462 31.73 -24.45 -11.34
N ASN A 463 30.40 -24.35 -11.46
CA ASN A 463 29.57 -25.28 -12.23
C ASN A 463 29.65 -25.07 -13.75
N HIS A 464 30.53 -24.20 -14.27
CA HIS A 464 30.74 -23.92 -15.69
C HIS A 464 29.49 -24.14 -16.56
N PRO A 465 28.50 -23.22 -16.54
CA PRO A 465 27.20 -23.41 -17.21
C PRO A 465 27.29 -23.41 -18.76
N HIS A 466 28.50 -23.48 -19.31
CA HIS A 466 28.74 -23.63 -20.73
C HIS A 466 28.73 -25.14 -21.03
N PRO A 467 27.76 -25.64 -21.81
CA PRO A 467 27.74 -27.06 -22.19
C PRO A 467 29.03 -27.39 -22.94
N GLU A 468 29.75 -28.42 -22.49
CA GLU A 468 30.88 -28.96 -23.23
C GLU A 468 30.37 -29.65 -24.50
N GLY A 469 30.80 -29.20 -25.68
CA GLY A 469 30.41 -29.80 -26.96
C GLY A 469 30.06 -28.80 -28.06
N ALA A 470 29.35 -29.27 -29.08
CA ALA A 470 28.94 -28.45 -30.21
C ALA A 470 27.87 -27.42 -29.79
N LEU A 471 28.13 -26.15 -30.08
CA LEU A 471 27.20 -25.05 -29.78
C LEU A 471 25.97 -25.16 -30.69
N SER A 472 24.82 -25.57 -30.15
CA SER A 472 23.53 -25.39 -30.81
C SER A 472 23.06 -23.95 -30.59
N SER A 473 23.05 -23.12 -31.64
CA SER A 473 22.61 -21.73 -31.54
C SER A 473 21.62 -21.39 -32.66
N SER A 474 20.61 -20.59 -32.32
CA SER A 474 19.67 -20.03 -33.30
C SER A 474 20.29 -18.80 -33.99
N TYR A 475 19.79 -18.43 -35.17
CA TYR A 475 20.29 -17.23 -35.87
C TYR A 475 20.11 -15.96 -35.04
N SER A 476 19.00 -15.83 -34.32
CA SER A 476 18.74 -14.70 -33.41
C SER A 476 19.68 -14.69 -32.21
N SER A 477 20.02 -15.86 -31.67
CA SER A 477 21.05 -16.02 -30.63
C SER A 477 22.44 -15.60 -31.13
N VAL A 478 22.82 -16.00 -32.34
CA VAL A 478 24.09 -15.58 -32.97
C VAL A 478 24.11 -14.07 -33.22
N GLN A 479 23.01 -13.48 -33.69
CA GLN A 479 22.91 -12.04 -33.90
C GLN A 479 23.02 -11.28 -32.58
N THR A 480 22.40 -11.77 -31.51
CA THR A 480 22.50 -11.20 -30.16
C THR A 480 23.92 -11.30 -29.61
N TYR A 481 24.60 -12.43 -29.85
CA TYR A 481 26.01 -12.58 -29.48
C TYR A 481 26.91 -11.60 -30.24
N LYS A 482 26.69 -11.45 -31.56
CA LYS A 482 27.44 -10.50 -32.39
C LYS A 482 27.24 -9.05 -31.96
N SER A 483 26.04 -8.70 -31.50
CA SER A 483 25.77 -7.34 -31.02
C SER A 483 26.29 -7.11 -29.60
N CYS A 484 26.06 -8.06 -28.67
CA CYS A 484 26.54 -8.00 -27.30
C CYS A 484 26.70 -9.40 -26.67
N PRO A 485 27.93 -9.90 -26.50
CA PRO A 485 28.19 -11.20 -25.88
C PRO A 485 27.69 -11.32 -24.43
N MET A 486 27.74 -10.22 -23.66
CA MET A 486 27.24 -10.20 -22.28
C MET A 486 25.72 -10.34 -22.23
N ARG A 487 25.00 -9.67 -23.13
CA ARG A 487 23.55 -9.84 -23.27
C ARG A 487 23.19 -11.27 -23.62
N TYR A 488 23.90 -11.86 -24.59
CA TYR A 488 23.72 -13.27 -24.92
C TYR A 488 23.92 -14.18 -23.71
N LYS A 489 24.95 -13.91 -22.88
CA LYS A 489 25.22 -14.66 -21.66
C LYS A 489 24.05 -14.59 -20.68
N PHE A 490 23.53 -13.40 -20.39
CA PHE A 490 22.39 -13.24 -19.47
C PHE A 490 21.08 -13.81 -20.02
N ASP A 491 20.78 -13.58 -21.30
CA ASP A 491 19.55 -14.05 -21.93
C ASP A 491 19.53 -15.57 -22.13
N THR A 492 20.64 -16.15 -22.61
CA THR A 492 20.68 -17.56 -23.06
C THR A 492 21.20 -18.52 -21.98
N HIS A 493 22.24 -18.14 -21.22
CA HIS A 493 22.80 -19.03 -20.19
C HIS A 493 22.14 -18.85 -18.83
N PHE A 494 21.84 -17.61 -18.44
CA PHE A 494 21.23 -17.34 -17.13
C PHE A 494 19.70 -17.23 -17.18
N SER A 495 19.09 -17.22 -18.37
CA SER A 495 17.64 -17.03 -18.54
C SER A 495 17.10 -15.79 -17.83
N LEU A 496 17.93 -14.75 -17.70
CA LEU A 496 17.60 -13.46 -17.06
C LEU A 496 17.17 -12.44 -18.11
N SER A 497 16.33 -12.87 -19.06
CA SER A 497 15.79 -12.00 -20.09
C SER A 497 14.64 -11.15 -19.54
N ASP A 498 14.49 -9.93 -20.06
CA ASP A 498 13.33 -9.09 -19.74
C ASP A 498 12.01 -9.84 -20.00
N PRO A 499 10.98 -9.62 -19.15
CA PRO A 499 9.67 -10.20 -19.37
C PRO A 499 9.17 -9.82 -20.77
N ARG A 500 8.84 -10.83 -21.58
CA ARG A 500 8.43 -10.65 -22.97
C ARG A 500 7.08 -9.91 -23.00
N GLY A 501 7.08 -8.67 -23.48
CA GLY A 501 5.86 -7.88 -23.58
C GLY A 501 4.82 -8.45 -24.58
N PRO A 502 3.56 -7.99 -24.51
CA PRO A 502 2.44 -8.52 -25.30
C PRO A 502 2.64 -8.38 -26.82
N TYR A 503 3.51 -7.47 -27.26
CA TYR A 503 3.83 -7.28 -28.68
C TYR A 503 4.56 -8.47 -29.33
N ILE A 504 5.38 -9.20 -28.58
CA ILE A 504 6.08 -10.39 -29.08
C ILE A 504 5.09 -11.55 -29.22
N ALA A 505 4.21 -11.73 -28.23
CA ALA A 505 3.14 -12.71 -28.30
C ALA A 505 2.20 -12.44 -29.48
N ARG A 506 1.86 -11.17 -29.74
CA ARG A 506 1.16 -10.74 -30.96
C ARG A 506 1.91 -11.13 -32.24
N GLY A 507 3.22 -10.91 -32.29
CA GLY A 507 4.05 -11.29 -33.45
C GLY A 507 4.00 -12.80 -33.71
N ASN A 508 4.17 -13.61 -32.67
CA ASN A 508 4.07 -15.07 -32.75
C ASN A 508 2.67 -15.53 -33.20
N LEU A 509 1.61 -14.89 -32.69
CA LEU A 509 0.24 -15.15 -33.12
C LEU A 509 0.06 -14.87 -34.62
N TYR A 510 0.60 -13.76 -35.12
CA TYR A 510 0.53 -13.42 -36.54
C TYR A 510 1.26 -14.46 -37.40
N HIS A 511 2.46 -14.87 -36.99
CA HIS A 511 3.20 -15.93 -37.68
C HIS A 511 2.45 -17.26 -37.69
N ARG A 512 1.82 -17.66 -36.57
CA ARG A 512 0.99 -18.87 -36.49
C ARG A 512 -0.23 -18.81 -37.40
N ILE A 513 -0.93 -17.67 -37.44
CA ILE A 513 -2.08 -17.45 -38.34
C ILE A 513 -1.62 -17.60 -39.80
N MET A 514 -0.46 -17.05 -40.17
CA MET A 514 0.08 -17.17 -41.53
C MET A 514 0.47 -18.62 -41.85
N GLU A 515 1.19 -19.28 -40.95
CA GLU A 515 1.63 -20.66 -41.13
C GLU A 515 0.43 -21.58 -41.37
N GLU A 516 -0.62 -21.46 -40.56
CA GLU A 516 -1.83 -22.28 -40.71
C GLU A 516 -2.64 -21.92 -41.97
N PHE A 517 -2.65 -20.64 -42.35
CA PHE A 517 -3.30 -20.18 -43.59
C PHE A 517 -2.64 -20.78 -44.84
N PHE A 518 -1.30 -20.84 -44.91
CA PHE A 518 -0.58 -21.42 -46.05
C PHE A 518 -0.41 -22.95 -45.99
N ARG A 519 -0.54 -23.57 -44.80
CA ARG A 519 -0.48 -25.02 -44.64
C ARG A 519 -1.75 -25.71 -45.13
N ARG A 520 -2.91 -25.05 -45.04
CA ARG A 520 -4.18 -25.56 -45.58
C ARG A 520 -4.10 -25.59 -47.11
N ARG A 521 -3.84 -26.78 -47.68
CA ARG A 521 -3.81 -27.01 -49.14
C ARG A 521 -5.20 -27.04 -49.79
N ASP A 522 -6.25 -27.12 -48.97
CA ASP A 522 -7.64 -27.10 -49.41
C ASP A 522 -8.24 -25.73 -49.16
N CYS A 523 -8.78 -25.12 -50.23
CA CYS A 523 -9.51 -23.85 -50.33
C CYS A 523 -8.69 -22.67 -50.87
N SER A 524 -9.30 -21.99 -51.83
CA SER A 524 -8.87 -20.72 -52.40
C SER A 524 -8.42 -19.74 -51.32
N TYR A 525 -7.26 -19.11 -51.52
CA TYR A 525 -6.73 -18.02 -50.69
C TYR A 525 -7.70 -16.85 -50.65
N SER A 526 -8.71 -16.95 -49.78
CA SER A 526 -9.81 -16.00 -49.66
C SER A 526 -9.68 -15.19 -48.39
N VAL A 527 -10.09 -13.92 -48.46
CA VAL A 527 -10.13 -13.02 -47.31
C VAL A 527 -11.06 -13.55 -46.22
N GLU A 528 -12.12 -14.25 -46.61
CA GLU A 528 -13.09 -14.87 -45.70
C GLU A 528 -12.50 -16.04 -44.92
N GLY A 529 -11.69 -16.89 -45.58
CA GLY A 529 -10.96 -17.97 -44.92
C GLY A 529 -9.93 -17.45 -43.92
N LEU A 530 -9.20 -16.39 -44.26
CA LEU A 530 -8.27 -15.73 -43.34
C LEU A 530 -8.98 -15.12 -42.13
N ARG A 531 -10.13 -14.46 -42.35
CA ARG A 531 -10.94 -13.88 -41.26
C ARG A 531 -11.44 -14.96 -40.30
N SER A 532 -11.95 -16.07 -40.82
CA SER A 532 -12.37 -17.21 -40.01
C SER A 532 -11.21 -17.79 -39.19
N LEU A 533 -10.00 -17.83 -39.75
CA LEU A 533 -8.83 -18.38 -39.09
C LEU A 533 -8.29 -17.44 -38.00
N ILE A 534 -8.32 -16.12 -38.24
CA ILE A 534 -8.06 -15.12 -37.21
C ILE A 534 -9.07 -15.30 -36.06
N ASP A 535 -10.37 -15.42 -36.35
CA ASP A 535 -11.39 -15.57 -35.31
C ASP A 535 -11.21 -16.86 -34.49
N GLN A 536 -10.71 -17.94 -35.09
CA GLN A 536 -10.44 -19.22 -34.42
C GLN A 536 -9.19 -19.21 -33.53
N LEU A 537 -8.10 -18.59 -33.99
CA LEU A 537 -6.80 -18.63 -33.29
C LEU A 537 -6.58 -17.43 -32.35
N TRP A 538 -7.46 -16.43 -32.39
CA TRP A 538 -7.31 -15.24 -31.57
C TRP A 538 -7.63 -15.51 -30.11
N ASP A 539 -6.66 -15.24 -29.24
CA ASP A 539 -6.79 -15.35 -27.80
C ASP A 539 -6.69 -13.95 -27.17
N ASP A 540 -7.77 -13.51 -26.52
CA ASP A 540 -7.86 -12.22 -25.85
C ASP A 540 -6.98 -12.17 -24.58
N ALA A 541 -6.65 -13.32 -23.98
CA ALA A 541 -5.85 -13.42 -22.76
C ALA A 541 -4.37 -13.05 -22.97
N ILE A 542 -3.91 -12.96 -24.23
CA ILE A 542 -2.54 -12.54 -24.58
C ILE A 542 -2.30 -11.05 -24.29
N PHE A 543 -3.36 -10.25 -24.18
CA PHE A 543 -3.29 -8.80 -24.07
C PHE A 543 -3.68 -8.34 -22.66
N ASP A 544 -2.96 -7.34 -22.14
CA ASP A 544 -3.21 -6.79 -20.80
C ASP A 544 -4.65 -6.28 -20.60
N PHE A 545 -5.31 -5.84 -21.69
CA PHE A 545 -6.66 -5.29 -21.65
C PHE A 545 -7.51 -5.74 -22.85
N LYS A 546 -8.79 -6.05 -22.59
CA LYS A 546 -9.76 -6.45 -23.61
C LYS A 546 -9.98 -5.41 -24.73
N PRO A 547 -10.05 -4.08 -24.48
CA PRO A 547 -10.14 -3.09 -25.55
C PRO A 547 -8.94 -3.12 -26.49
N MET A 548 -7.73 -3.34 -25.93
CA MET A 548 -6.51 -3.47 -26.72
C MET A 548 -6.58 -4.72 -27.61
N ALA A 549 -7.03 -5.86 -27.10
CA ALA A 549 -7.21 -7.08 -27.88
C ALA A 549 -8.15 -6.85 -29.08
N ILE A 550 -9.31 -6.22 -28.85
CA ILE A 550 -10.30 -5.91 -29.90
C ILE A 550 -9.72 -4.98 -30.97
N GLU A 551 -9.02 -3.92 -30.56
CA GLU A 551 -8.39 -2.99 -31.51
C GLU A 551 -7.31 -3.67 -32.34
N GLN A 552 -6.46 -4.49 -31.72
CA GLN A 552 -5.41 -5.23 -32.42
C GLN A 552 -6.01 -6.26 -33.38
N LYS A 553 -7.11 -6.94 -33.00
CA LYS A 553 -7.84 -7.89 -33.87
C LYS A 553 -8.35 -7.21 -35.13
N LYS A 554 -8.97 -6.02 -34.98
CA LYS A 554 -9.42 -5.20 -36.12
C LYS A 554 -8.27 -4.79 -37.04
N ARG A 555 -7.09 -4.50 -36.48
CA ARG A 555 -5.88 -4.12 -37.23
C ARG A 555 -5.14 -5.33 -37.84
N CYS A 556 -5.45 -6.56 -37.46
CA CYS A 556 -4.77 -7.76 -37.93
C CYS A 556 -5.04 -8.04 -39.42
N LEU A 557 -6.30 -8.12 -39.81
CA LEU A 557 -6.71 -8.43 -41.20
C LEU A 557 -6.15 -7.42 -42.22
N PRO A 558 -6.26 -6.07 -42.03
CA PRO A 558 -5.73 -5.10 -42.99
C PRO A 558 -4.21 -5.17 -43.11
N LYS A 559 -3.48 -5.45 -42.03
CA LYS A 559 -2.01 -5.56 -42.04
C LYS A 559 -1.54 -6.75 -42.86
N ILE A 560 -2.20 -7.89 -42.73
CA ILE A 560 -1.89 -9.10 -43.49
C ILE A 560 -2.20 -8.88 -44.97
N GLN A 561 -3.37 -8.31 -45.28
CA GLN A 561 -3.76 -7.97 -46.66
C GLN A 561 -2.75 -7.03 -47.32
N LEU A 562 -2.29 -6.00 -46.60
CA LEU A 562 -1.29 -5.06 -47.09
C LEU A 562 0.07 -5.72 -47.34
N HIS A 563 0.52 -6.59 -46.44
CA HIS A 563 1.84 -7.22 -46.53
C HIS A 563 1.93 -8.21 -47.70
N PHE A 564 0.88 -9.00 -47.94
CA PHE A 564 0.84 -10.02 -48.99
C PHE A 564 0.11 -9.61 -50.27
N ARG A 565 -0.38 -8.36 -50.34
CA ARG A 565 -1.19 -7.84 -51.47
C ARG A 565 -2.35 -8.77 -51.85
N LEU A 566 -3.01 -9.37 -50.85
CA LEU A 566 -4.16 -10.24 -51.09
C LEU A 566 -5.31 -9.41 -51.69
N PRO A 567 -5.97 -9.89 -52.75
CA PRO A 567 -7.06 -9.16 -53.38
C PRO A 567 -8.22 -8.96 -52.38
N SER A 568 -8.73 -7.74 -52.30
CA SER A 568 -9.85 -7.36 -51.42
C SER A 568 -11.18 -8.03 -51.79
N SER A 569 -11.24 -8.71 -52.94
CA SER A 569 -12.43 -9.27 -53.57
C SER A 569 -12.31 -10.79 -53.70
N PRO A 570 -13.39 -11.57 -53.50
CA PRO A 570 -13.37 -13.04 -53.60
C PRO A 570 -13.18 -13.60 -55.02
N GLN A 571 -12.79 -12.76 -55.99
CA GLN A 571 -12.60 -13.13 -57.39
C GLN A 571 -11.37 -12.42 -57.95
N ALA A 572 -10.19 -12.98 -57.72
CA ALA A 572 -9.06 -12.78 -58.63
C ALA A 572 -8.37 -14.13 -58.80
N GLN A 573 -8.41 -14.62 -60.04
CA GLN A 573 -7.86 -15.89 -60.48
C GLN A 573 -6.39 -16.02 -60.06
N ALA A 574 -5.99 -17.26 -59.74
CA ALA A 574 -4.62 -17.64 -59.44
C ALA A 574 -3.66 -17.12 -60.53
N PRO A 575 -2.45 -16.61 -60.17
CA PRO A 575 -1.39 -16.48 -61.15
C PRO A 575 -1.02 -17.90 -61.63
N GLY A 576 -0.96 -18.07 -62.95
CA GLY A 576 -0.64 -19.35 -63.58
C GLY A 576 0.75 -19.87 -63.16
N PRO A 577 1.00 -21.18 -63.33
CA PRO A 577 2.27 -21.80 -62.96
C PRO A 577 3.33 -21.32 -63.94
N GLY A 578 4.12 -20.32 -63.57
CA GLY A 578 5.09 -19.74 -64.51
C GLY A 578 6.03 -18.67 -64.01
N GLU A 579 6.08 -18.37 -62.71
CA GLU A 579 7.17 -17.55 -62.15
C GLU A 579 7.75 -18.28 -60.94
N GLU A 580 8.86 -18.98 -61.18
CA GLU A 580 9.71 -19.56 -60.16
C GLU A 580 10.45 -18.45 -59.38
N VAL A 581 10.38 -18.61 -58.05
CA VAL A 581 11.17 -18.09 -56.92
C VAL A 581 12.30 -17.09 -57.18
#